data_AF-A0A8X9A3V1-F1
#
_entry.id   AF-A0A8X9A3V1-F1
#
_cell.length_a   1.000
_cell.length_b   1.000
_cell.length_c   1.000
_cell.angle_alpha   90.00
_cell.angle_beta   90.00
_cell.angle_gamma   90.00
#
_symmetry.space_group_name_H-M   'P 1'
#
loop_
_entity.id
_entity.type
_entity.pdbx_description
1 polymer ?
#
loop_
_entity_poly.entity_id
_entity_poly.type
_entity_poly.pdbx_seq_one_letter_code
_entity_poly.pdbx_strand_id
1 'polypeptide(L)'
;MSNPEKDSFDTSELDASLPAAAAALSAEDRAGLVSALKNKLQDLAEQHVDVMESLPPRVRSRVEALKSIQSQHDELEAKFIEERTALEAKYQTLYQPFYTKRFEIVNGVAEVEGMAAESKANSRTFISVKGVPDFWLIAMKSNEILGEEITERDEEALKYLKDIKWSRLEDPKGFKLEFFFDTNPFFKNSVLTKTYHMIEEDEPILEKAIGTEIEWYPGKCLTQKVLKKKPKKGAKNAKPIIKTEKCESFFNFFSPPEVPDEDDDIDDDKAEELQNLMEQDYDIGSTIRDKIIPHAVSWFTGEAAEVYFGLLDTTYQAVGCFSITRKEAEHLLEKVNQANGLQNASSNRMAENIKMTMKQIYAPFPTVSTNFKFSTTLLCLFLFLWP
;
A
#
# COMPACT_ATOMS: atom_id res chain seq x y z
N MET A 1 20.16 50.04 -16.25
CA MET A 1 21.24 49.33 -15.53
C MET A 1 20.60 48.73 -14.29
N SER A 2 20.14 47.48 -14.39
CA SER A 2 19.67 46.70 -13.26
C SER A 2 20.03 45.25 -13.56
N ASN A 3 20.89 44.70 -12.72
CA ASN A 3 21.51 43.38 -12.83
C ASN A 3 20.44 42.29 -12.65
N PRO A 4 20.35 41.24 -13.50
CA PRO A 4 19.60 40.05 -13.12
C PRO A 4 20.55 39.20 -12.26
N GLU A 5 20.25 39.09 -10.98
CA GLU A 5 20.89 38.13 -10.10
C GLU A 5 20.66 36.73 -10.68
N LYS A 6 21.76 36.02 -10.95
CA LYS A 6 21.74 34.57 -11.04
C LYS A 6 21.26 34.09 -9.66
N ASP A 7 20.08 33.51 -9.59
CA ASP A 7 19.73 32.62 -8.48
C ASP A 7 20.73 31.46 -8.53
N SER A 8 21.82 31.61 -7.78
CA SER A 8 22.65 30.48 -7.41
C SER A 8 21.80 29.62 -6.49
N PHE A 9 21.50 28.40 -6.91
CA PHE A 9 20.94 27.37 -6.06
C PHE A 9 21.82 27.29 -4.80
N ASP A 10 21.35 27.84 -3.69
CA ASP A 10 22.10 27.91 -2.45
C ASP A 10 22.12 26.50 -1.85
N THR A 11 23.27 25.84 -2.02
CA THR A 11 23.51 24.46 -1.61
C THR A 11 24.27 24.38 -0.29
N SER A 12 24.36 25.49 0.44
CA SER A 12 25.03 25.55 1.74
C SER A 12 24.38 24.65 2.80
N GLU A 13 23.14 24.21 2.59
CA GLU A 13 22.48 23.19 3.42
C GLU A 13 22.77 21.74 3.01
N LEU A 14 23.20 21.46 1.77
CA LEU A 14 23.52 20.10 1.32
C LEU A 14 24.83 19.58 1.92
N ASP A 15 25.78 20.45 2.26
CA ASP A 15 26.98 20.06 3.02
C ASP A 15 26.65 19.76 4.50
N ALA A 16 25.56 20.33 5.03
CA ALA A 16 25.12 20.16 6.41
C ALA A 16 24.15 18.98 6.61
N SER A 17 23.53 18.50 5.54
CA SER A 17 22.54 17.41 5.53
C SER A 17 23.05 16.10 4.91
N LEU A 18 24.38 15.96 4.77
CA LEU A 18 25.00 14.71 4.33
C LEU A 18 24.97 13.65 5.44
N PRO A 19 24.56 12.41 5.13
CA PRO A 19 24.43 11.34 6.11
C PRO A 19 25.77 10.98 6.75
N ALA A 20 25.71 10.38 7.93
CA ALA A 20 26.90 9.90 8.63
C ALA A 20 27.69 8.84 7.81
N ALA A 21 27.09 8.18 6.81
CA ALA A 21 27.71 7.28 5.81
C ALA A 21 28.94 7.86 5.16
N ALA A 22 28.90 9.17 4.98
CA ALA A 22 29.95 9.91 4.36
C ALA A 22 31.27 9.68 5.19
N ALA A 23 31.17 9.40 6.52
CA ALA A 23 32.25 9.27 7.52
C ALA A 23 33.15 8.05 7.37
N ALA A 24 32.67 6.99 6.71
CA ALA A 24 33.43 5.77 6.47
C ALA A 24 34.20 5.79 5.14
N LEU A 25 33.83 6.69 4.23
CA LEU A 25 34.58 7.02 3.03
C LEU A 25 35.73 7.97 3.40
N SER A 26 36.88 7.87 2.72
CA SER A 26 37.86 8.95 2.84
C SER A 26 37.14 10.26 2.50
N ALA A 27 37.51 11.37 3.14
CA ALA A 27 36.88 12.66 2.87
C ALA A 27 36.87 12.99 1.35
N GLU A 28 37.81 12.42 0.61
CA GLU A 28 37.93 12.49 -0.85
C GLU A 28 36.90 11.63 -1.59
N ASP A 29 36.66 10.37 -1.19
CA ASP A 29 35.68 9.49 -1.86
C ASP A 29 34.24 9.94 -1.61
N ARG A 30 34.01 10.48 -0.41
CA ARG A 30 32.79 11.11 0.03
C ARG A 30 32.47 12.38 -0.76
N ALA A 31 33.45 13.27 -0.88
CA ALA A 31 33.37 14.43 -1.77
C ALA A 31 33.21 13.99 -3.23
N GLY A 32 33.82 12.87 -3.62
CA GLY A 32 33.69 12.23 -4.93
C GLY A 32 32.25 11.82 -5.24
N LEU A 33 31.57 11.11 -4.33
CA LEU A 33 30.21 10.65 -4.53
C LEU A 33 29.20 11.80 -4.49
N VAL A 34 29.33 12.71 -3.54
CA VAL A 34 28.52 13.93 -3.46
C VAL A 34 28.74 14.79 -4.69
N SER A 35 29.97 14.93 -5.16
CA SER A 35 30.24 15.62 -6.42
C SER A 35 29.67 14.86 -7.61
N ALA A 36 29.67 13.53 -7.64
CA ALA A 36 29.12 12.75 -8.75
C ALA A 36 27.57 12.81 -8.80
N LEU A 37 26.90 12.77 -7.65
CA LEU A 37 25.45 12.97 -7.52
C LEU A 37 25.08 14.42 -7.83
N LYS A 38 25.82 15.39 -7.27
CA LYS A 38 25.69 16.81 -7.59
C LYS A 38 25.89 17.01 -9.08
N ASN A 39 26.91 16.43 -9.70
CA ASN A 39 27.17 16.52 -11.14
C ASN A 39 26.08 15.83 -11.97
N LYS A 40 25.50 14.70 -11.54
CA LYS A 40 24.37 14.07 -12.26
C LYS A 40 23.07 14.85 -12.14
N LEU A 41 22.75 15.36 -10.96
CA LEU A 41 21.60 16.23 -10.72
C LEU A 41 21.79 17.55 -11.46
N GLN A 42 23.00 18.08 -11.45
CA GLN A 42 23.41 19.23 -12.22
C GLN A 42 23.32 18.93 -13.72
N ASP A 43 23.75 17.78 -14.22
CA ASP A 43 23.65 17.38 -15.64
C ASP A 43 22.18 17.22 -16.06
N LEU A 44 21.31 16.64 -15.23
CA LEU A 44 19.87 16.50 -15.49
C LEU A 44 19.16 17.86 -15.44
N ALA A 45 19.49 18.68 -14.46
CA ALA A 45 19.00 20.05 -14.34
C ALA A 45 19.52 20.91 -15.50
N GLU A 46 20.79 20.76 -15.90
CA GLU A 46 21.43 21.43 -17.03
C GLU A 46 20.83 20.94 -18.35
N GLN A 47 20.48 19.66 -18.51
CA GLN A 47 19.72 19.18 -19.67
C GLN A 47 18.33 19.83 -19.75
N HIS A 48 17.64 20.00 -18.62
CA HIS A 48 16.32 20.63 -18.59
C HIS A 48 16.38 22.17 -18.75
N VAL A 49 17.44 22.80 -18.25
CA VAL A 49 17.76 24.22 -18.43
C VAL A 49 18.23 24.48 -19.86
N ASP A 50 19.02 23.58 -20.47
CA ASP A 50 19.45 23.61 -21.87
C ASP A 50 18.25 23.50 -22.81
N VAL A 51 17.21 22.73 -22.46
CA VAL A 51 15.93 22.77 -23.18
C VAL A 51 15.30 24.18 -23.09
N MET A 52 15.20 24.80 -21.92
CA MET A 52 14.62 26.16 -21.82
C MET A 52 15.48 27.27 -22.47
N GLU A 53 16.80 27.12 -22.45
CA GLU A 53 17.77 28.05 -23.04
C GLU A 53 17.89 27.90 -24.56
N SER A 54 17.76 26.67 -25.09
CA SER A 54 17.75 26.36 -26.52
C SER A 54 16.42 26.71 -27.22
N LEU A 55 15.34 26.90 -26.45
CA LEU A 55 14.06 27.35 -27.00
C LEU A 55 14.15 28.80 -27.53
N PRO A 56 13.56 29.08 -28.72
CA PRO A 56 13.47 30.43 -29.24
C PRO A 56 12.75 31.38 -28.25
N PRO A 57 13.09 32.69 -28.19
CA PRO A 57 12.52 33.61 -27.20
C PRO A 57 10.98 33.62 -27.17
N ARG A 58 10.33 33.51 -28.34
CA ARG A 58 8.87 33.42 -28.45
C ARG A 58 8.27 32.17 -27.81
N VAL A 59 8.99 31.06 -27.82
CA VAL A 59 8.55 29.80 -27.19
C VAL A 59 8.81 29.86 -25.69
N ARG A 60 9.93 30.42 -25.25
CA ARG A 60 10.22 30.63 -23.82
C ARG A 60 9.14 31.46 -23.13
N SER A 61 8.73 32.59 -23.73
CA SER A 61 7.64 33.40 -23.18
C SER A 61 6.30 32.64 -23.12
N ARG A 62 6.05 31.69 -24.03
CA ARG A 62 4.86 30.82 -23.93
C ARG A 62 4.98 29.83 -22.78
N VAL A 63 6.16 29.24 -22.57
CA VAL A 63 6.41 28.32 -21.44
C VAL A 63 6.31 29.06 -20.11
N GLU A 64 6.82 30.29 -20.01
CA GLU A 64 6.64 31.13 -18.82
C GLU A 64 5.16 31.41 -18.54
N ALA A 65 4.36 31.69 -19.57
CA ALA A 65 2.91 31.83 -19.41
C ALA A 65 2.26 30.51 -18.95
N LEU A 66 2.70 29.36 -19.47
CA LEU A 66 2.23 28.04 -19.02
C LEU A 66 2.60 27.76 -17.56
N LYS A 67 3.82 28.12 -17.11
CA LYS A 67 4.23 28.01 -15.71
C LYS A 67 3.36 28.89 -14.79
N SER A 68 3.01 30.09 -15.23
CA SER A 68 2.08 30.95 -14.48
C SER A 68 0.69 30.32 -14.37
N ILE A 69 0.21 29.65 -15.41
CA ILE A 69 -1.07 28.92 -15.36
C ILE A 69 -0.96 27.70 -14.44
N GLN A 70 0.16 26.97 -14.47
CA GLN A 70 0.40 25.84 -13.57
C GLN A 70 0.38 26.28 -12.10
N SER A 71 1.05 27.40 -11.77
CA SER A 71 1.00 27.96 -10.43
C SER A 71 -0.43 28.28 -9.96
N GLN A 72 -1.28 28.81 -10.85
CA GLN A 72 -2.69 29.07 -10.52
C GLN A 72 -3.49 27.78 -10.34
N HIS A 73 -3.16 26.72 -11.08
CA HIS A 73 -3.74 25.40 -10.90
C HIS A 73 -3.33 24.82 -9.54
N ASP A 74 -2.05 24.87 -9.19
CA ASP A 74 -1.52 24.34 -7.93
C ASP A 74 -2.12 25.07 -6.71
N GLU A 75 -2.37 26.38 -6.82
CA GLU A 75 -3.12 27.15 -5.80
C GLU A 75 -4.57 26.68 -5.63
N LEU A 76 -5.22 26.20 -6.68
CA LEU A 76 -6.57 25.64 -6.61
C LEU A 76 -6.54 24.21 -6.06
N GLU A 77 -5.55 23.41 -6.45
CA GLU A 77 -5.34 22.06 -5.93
C GLU A 77 -5.11 22.10 -4.42
N ALA A 78 -4.27 23.01 -3.91
CA ALA A 78 -4.05 23.20 -2.48
C ALA A 78 -5.36 23.48 -1.70
N LYS A 79 -6.28 24.26 -2.29
CA LYS A 79 -7.60 24.51 -1.68
C LYS A 79 -8.49 23.28 -1.73
N PHE A 80 -8.47 22.53 -2.82
CA PHE A 80 -9.20 21.27 -2.93
C PHE A 80 -8.77 20.28 -1.84
N ILE A 81 -7.46 20.15 -1.62
CA ILE A 81 -6.87 19.29 -0.59
C ILE A 81 -7.31 19.76 0.80
N GLU A 82 -7.23 21.06 1.10
CA GLU A 82 -7.69 21.63 2.37
C GLU A 82 -9.18 21.33 2.63
N GLU A 83 -10.03 21.56 1.63
CA GLU A 83 -11.46 21.28 1.71
C GLU A 83 -11.74 19.77 1.89
N ARG A 84 -11.00 18.90 1.19
CA ARG A 84 -11.12 17.44 1.31
C ARG A 84 -10.74 16.98 2.72
N THR A 85 -9.60 17.43 3.24
CA THR A 85 -9.14 17.08 4.59
C THR A 85 -10.14 17.54 5.65
N ALA A 86 -10.69 18.74 5.52
CA ALA A 86 -11.74 19.24 6.42
C ALA A 86 -13.04 18.41 6.32
N LEU A 87 -13.41 18.00 5.11
CA LEU A 87 -14.59 17.16 4.87
C LEU A 87 -14.42 15.77 5.50
N GLU A 88 -13.27 15.13 5.30
CA GLU A 88 -12.96 13.84 5.90
C GLU A 88 -12.95 13.90 7.42
N ALA A 89 -12.35 14.94 8.02
CA ALA A 89 -12.35 15.14 9.47
C ALA A 89 -13.79 15.29 10.03
N LYS A 90 -14.65 16.01 9.31
CA LYS A 90 -16.08 16.15 9.64
C LYS A 90 -16.78 14.79 9.63
N TYR A 91 -16.64 14.00 8.55
CA TYR A 91 -17.31 12.71 8.44
C TYR A 91 -16.74 11.67 9.40
N GLN A 92 -15.44 11.71 9.68
CA GLN A 92 -14.82 10.85 10.70
C GLN A 92 -15.48 11.05 12.06
N THR A 93 -15.78 12.31 12.43
CA THR A 93 -16.51 12.64 13.66
C THR A 93 -17.95 12.10 13.63
N LEU A 94 -18.63 12.21 12.49
CA LEU A 94 -19.98 11.68 12.31
C LEU A 94 -20.05 10.15 12.35
N TYR A 95 -18.97 9.45 11.99
CA TYR A 95 -18.90 7.98 12.06
C TYR A 95 -18.64 7.44 13.47
N GLN A 96 -17.96 8.20 14.34
CA GLN A 96 -17.60 7.73 15.70
C GLN A 96 -18.78 7.18 16.53
N PRO A 97 -19.98 7.80 16.55
CA PRO A 97 -21.12 7.24 17.28
C PRO A 97 -21.54 5.85 16.77
N PHE A 98 -21.43 5.60 15.46
CA PHE A 98 -21.78 4.30 14.88
C PHE A 98 -20.75 3.23 15.23
N TYR A 99 -19.46 3.57 15.19
CA TYR A 99 -18.39 2.67 15.64
C TYR A 99 -18.48 2.36 17.14
N THR A 100 -18.84 3.35 17.95
CA THR A 100 -19.08 3.15 19.39
C THR A 100 -20.25 2.19 19.62
N LYS A 101 -21.38 2.39 18.94
CA LYS A 101 -22.52 1.45 19.02
C LYS A 101 -22.15 0.05 18.54
N ARG A 102 -21.39 -0.09 17.45
CA ARG A 102 -20.89 -1.39 16.99
C ARG A 102 -20.05 -2.05 18.08
N PHE A 103 -19.12 -1.31 18.68
CA PHE A 103 -18.29 -1.81 19.78
C PHE A 103 -19.15 -2.32 20.94
N GLU A 104 -20.15 -1.56 21.37
CA GLU A 104 -21.05 -1.93 22.47
C GLU A 104 -21.82 -3.23 22.17
N ILE A 105 -22.31 -3.39 20.93
CA ILE A 105 -23.03 -4.60 20.49
C ILE A 105 -22.08 -5.80 20.39
N VAL A 106 -20.96 -5.64 19.69
CA VAL A 106 -19.96 -6.71 19.48
C VAL A 106 -19.44 -7.23 20.82
N ASN A 107 -19.26 -6.36 21.81
CA ASN A 107 -18.76 -6.76 23.13
C ASN A 107 -19.88 -7.11 24.14
N GLY A 108 -21.16 -7.09 23.72
CA GLY A 108 -22.31 -7.40 24.57
C GLY A 108 -22.46 -6.48 25.78
N VAL A 109 -22.11 -5.20 25.60
CA VAL A 109 -22.34 -4.13 26.59
C VAL A 109 -23.75 -3.57 26.44
N ALA A 110 -24.25 -3.47 25.22
CA ALA A 110 -25.62 -3.08 24.90
C ALA A 110 -26.40 -4.26 24.33
N GLU A 111 -27.61 -4.48 24.84
CA GLU A 111 -28.58 -5.44 24.30
C GLU A 111 -29.36 -4.77 23.16
N VAL A 112 -29.58 -5.49 22.06
CA VAL A 112 -30.28 -4.95 20.89
C VAL A 112 -31.79 -5.00 21.12
N GLU A 113 -32.50 -3.89 20.82
CA GLU A 113 -33.96 -3.81 20.90
C GLU A 113 -34.60 -4.93 20.06
N GLY A 114 -35.33 -5.84 20.72
CA GLY A 114 -35.99 -7.00 20.10
C GLY A 114 -35.58 -8.37 20.66
N MET A 115 -34.42 -8.51 21.30
CA MET A 115 -33.96 -9.80 21.86
C MET A 115 -34.72 -10.25 23.13
N ALA A 116 -35.48 -9.37 23.76
CA ALA A 116 -36.23 -9.68 24.99
C ALA A 116 -37.43 -10.63 24.79
N ALA A 117 -37.86 -10.90 23.55
CA ALA A 117 -39.10 -11.64 23.28
C ALA A 117 -38.93 -13.16 23.06
N GLU A 118 -37.74 -13.67 22.75
CA GLU A 118 -37.57 -15.09 22.35
C GLU A 118 -37.03 -16.01 23.46
N SER A 119 -36.60 -15.47 24.59
CA SER A 119 -35.86 -16.21 25.62
C SER A 119 -36.70 -17.02 26.63
N LYS A 120 -37.95 -17.41 26.28
CA LYS A 120 -38.80 -18.25 27.15
C LYS A 120 -39.27 -19.58 26.56
N ALA A 121 -38.70 -20.06 25.44
CA ALA A 121 -39.15 -21.33 24.86
C ALA A 121 -38.08 -22.19 24.17
N ASN A 122 -36.86 -22.33 24.71
CA ASN A 122 -36.18 -23.63 24.64
C ASN A 122 -34.98 -23.73 25.60
N SER A 123 -35.10 -24.63 26.57
CA SER A 123 -34.06 -24.92 27.56
C SER A 123 -33.16 -26.05 27.05
N ARG A 124 -31.88 -25.74 26.82
CA ARG A 124 -30.66 -26.47 27.26
C ARG A 124 -29.47 -26.11 26.33
N THR A 125 -28.32 -25.81 26.94
CA THR A 125 -26.98 -25.61 26.34
C THR A 125 -26.68 -24.35 25.51
N PHE A 126 -27.13 -23.17 25.93
CA PHE A 126 -26.44 -21.94 25.53
C PHE A 126 -25.67 -21.40 26.74
N ILE A 127 -24.34 -21.52 26.70
CA ILE A 127 -23.45 -20.61 27.43
C ILE A 127 -23.98 -19.21 27.12
N SER A 128 -24.12 -18.32 28.10
CA SER A 128 -24.52 -16.93 27.81
C SER A 128 -23.41 -16.30 26.95
N VAL A 129 -23.57 -16.39 25.62
CA VAL A 129 -22.62 -15.84 24.68
C VAL A 129 -22.80 -14.33 24.76
N LYS A 130 -21.85 -13.65 25.38
CA LYS A 130 -21.86 -12.20 25.50
C LYS A 130 -21.36 -11.60 24.19
N GLY A 131 -22.16 -10.76 23.56
CA GLY A 131 -21.79 -10.06 22.33
C GLY A 131 -21.74 -10.97 21.11
N VAL A 132 -20.88 -10.63 20.16
CA VAL A 132 -20.64 -11.37 18.91
C VAL A 132 -19.22 -11.96 18.97
N PRO A 133 -19.06 -13.25 19.29
CA PRO A 133 -17.75 -13.89 19.38
C PRO A 133 -16.97 -13.79 18.08
N ASP A 134 -15.65 -13.68 18.21
CA ASP A 134 -14.70 -13.75 17.11
C ASP A 134 -14.97 -12.75 15.97
N PHE A 135 -15.73 -11.68 16.24
CA PHE A 135 -16.21 -10.74 15.23
C PHE A 135 -15.08 -10.18 14.36
N TRP A 136 -14.04 -9.63 14.97
CA TRP A 136 -12.91 -9.06 14.23
C TRP A 136 -12.04 -10.13 13.57
N LEU A 137 -11.85 -11.28 14.21
CA LEU A 137 -11.13 -12.41 13.63
C LEU A 137 -11.80 -12.87 12.33
N ILE A 138 -13.11 -13.10 12.36
CA ILE A 138 -13.89 -13.52 11.20
C ILE A 138 -13.87 -12.43 10.12
N ALA A 139 -14.12 -11.17 10.50
CA ALA A 139 -14.11 -10.05 9.54
C ALA A 139 -12.75 -9.90 8.83
N MET A 140 -11.64 -10.00 9.56
CA MET A 140 -10.31 -9.91 8.97
C MET A 140 -9.98 -11.11 8.10
N LYS A 141 -10.34 -12.33 8.51
CA LYS A 141 -10.09 -13.55 7.71
C LYS A 141 -10.91 -13.63 6.43
N SER A 142 -12.08 -13.00 6.38
CA SER A 142 -12.91 -12.93 5.18
C SER A 142 -12.30 -12.05 4.08
N ASN A 143 -11.34 -11.19 4.42
CA ASN A 143 -10.63 -10.36 3.46
C ASN A 143 -9.42 -11.09 2.88
N GLU A 144 -9.20 -11.01 1.57
CA GLU A 144 -8.13 -11.75 0.88
C GLU A 144 -6.73 -11.37 1.37
N ILE A 145 -6.45 -10.07 1.55
CA ILE A 145 -5.14 -9.57 1.97
C ILE A 145 -4.85 -10.00 3.41
N LEU A 146 -5.81 -9.80 4.32
CA LEU A 146 -5.61 -10.15 5.74
C LEU A 146 -5.72 -11.65 6.03
N GLY A 147 -6.54 -12.38 5.26
CA GLY A 147 -6.71 -13.80 5.41
C GLY A 147 -5.42 -14.58 5.14
N GLU A 148 -4.60 -14.11 4.20
CA GLU A 148 -3.29 -14.70 3.90
C GLU A 148 -2.25 -14.47 5.03
N GLU A 149 -2.35 -13.35 5.74
CA GLU A 149 -1.45 -13.01 6.84
C GLU A 149 -1.80 -13.70 8.17
N ILE A 150 -3.05 -14.11 8.36
CA ILE A 150 -3.54 -14.71 9.61
C ILE A 150 -3.35 -16.22 9.59
N THR A 151 -2.42 -16.71 10.43
CA THR A 151 -2.19 -18.15 10.59
C THR A 151 -3.11 -18.76 11.66
N GLU A 152 -3.32 -20.07 11.63
CA GLU A 152 -4.11 -20.81 12.64
C GLU A 152 -3.67 -20.54 14.09
N ARG A 153 -2.38 -20.24 14.31
CA ARG A 153 -1.83 -19.93 15.63
C ARG A 153 -2.22 -18.54 16.12
N ASP A 154 -2.43 -17.61 15.19
CA ASP A 154 -2.80 -16.22 15.49
C ASP A 154 -4.27 -16.11 15.89
N GLU A 155 -5.12 -17.00 15.35
CA GLU A 155 -6.56 -17.02 15.62
C GLU A 155 -6.86 -17.02 17.12
N GLU A 156 -6.19 -17.88 17.89
CA GLU A 156 -6.44 -17.98 19.34
C GLU A 156 -6.14 -16.68 20.10
N ALA A 157 -5.20 -15.85 19.62
CA ALA A 157 -4.94 -14.54 20.20
C ALA A 157 -5.93 -13.49 19.67
N LEU A 158 -6.28 -13.55 18.38
CA LEU A 158 -7.23 -12.64 17.74
C LEU A 158 -8.68 -12.80 18.25
N LYS A 159 -9.05 -13.93 18.86
CA LYS A 159 -10.33 -14.07 19.58
C LYS A 159 -10.50 -13.06 20.73
N TYR A 160 -9.41 -12.51 21.24
CA TYR A 160 -9.43 -11.49 22.29
C TYR A 160 -9.48 -10.05 21.75
N LEU A 161 -9.52 -9.88 20.42
CA LEU A 161 -9.61 -8.55 19.79
C LEU A 161 -11.03 -7.99 19.93
N LYS A 162 -11.16 -6.87 20.65
CA LYS A 162 -12.43 -6.22 20.99
C LYS A 162 -12.84 -5.15 20.00
N ASP A 163 -11.86 -4.41 19.50
CA ASP A 163 -12.07 -3.27 18.61
C ASP A 163 -10.83 -2.98 17.78
N ILE A 164 -11.06 -2.40 16.60
CA ILE A 164 -10.02 -1.82 15.76
C ILE A 164 -10.45 -0.40 15.42
N LYS A 165 -9.59 0.57 15.73
CA LYS A 165 -9.81 1.99 15.43
C LYS A 165 -8.68 2.52 14.58
N TRP A 166 -8.96 3.62 13.90
CA TRP A 166 -7.94 4.40 13.22
C TRP A 166 -8.12 5.89 13.51
N SER A 167 -7.01 6.61 13.48
CA SER A 167 -6.95 8.07 13.66
C SER A 167 -5.97 8.67 12.67
N ARG A 168 -6.28 9.87 12.18
CA ARG A 168 -5.39 10.67 11.34
C ARG A 168 -4.31 11.33 12.21
N LEU A 169 -3.11 11.43 11.68
CA LEU A 169 -1.98 12.17 12.26
C LEU A 169 -1.74 13.41 11.40
N GLU A 170 -1.53 14.55 12.06
CA GLU A 170 -1.32 15.84 11.39
C GLU A 170 0.17 16.19 11.29
N ASP A 171 0.97 15.84 12.30
CA ASP A 171 2.40 16.14 12.34
C ASP A 171 3.19 15.08 13.15
N PRO A 172 4.02 14.23 12.50
CA PRO A 172 4.09 14.07 11.04
C PRO A 172 2.76 13.55 10.47
N LYS A 173 2.48 13.85 9.20
CA LYS A 173 1.26 13.42 8.53
C LYS A 173 1.18 11.90 8.48
N GLY A 174 -0.03 11.34 8.54
CA GLY A 174 -0.22 9.90 8.39
C GLY A 174 -1.46 9.38 9.11
N PHE A 175 -1.42 8.11 9.52
CA PHE A 175 -2.50 7.53 10.31
C PHE A 175 -1.98 6.45 11.26
N LYS A 176 -2.74 6.25 12.34
CA LYS A 176 -2.49 5.25 13.36
C LYS A 176 -3.68 4.30 13.47
N LEU A 177 -3.40 3.00 13.42
CA LEU A 177 -4.30 1.90 13.76
C LEU A 177 -4.10 1.49 15.22
N GLU A 178 -5.21 1.22 15.91
CA GLU A 178 -5.22 0.80 17.31
C GLU A 178 -6.09 -0.45 17.47
N PHE A 179 -5.48 -1.53 17.94
CA PHE A 179 -6.10 -2.83 18.15
C PHE A 179 -6.28 -3.07 19.65
N PHE A 180 -7.53 -3.10 20.11
CA PHE A 180 -7.86 -3.21 21.52
C PHE A 180 -8.10 -4.66 21.90
N PHE A 181 -7.29 -5.21 22.80
CA PHE A 181 -7.39 -6.59 23.25
C PHE A 181 -7.92 -6.68 24.68
N ASP A 182 -8.71 -7.72 24.92
CA ASP A 182 -8.97 -8.20 26.27
C ASP A 182 -7.71 -8.79 26.91
N THR A 183 -7.75 -8.93 28.25
CA THR A 183 -6.74 -9.73 28.95
C THR A 183 -6.72 -11.13 28.35
N ASN A 184 -5.56 -11.51 27.83
CA ASN A 184 -5.38 -12.73 27.04
C ASN A 184 -4.14 -13.51 27.53
N PRO A 185 -4.02 -14.81 27.20
CA PRO A 185 -2.93 -15.65 27.67
C PRO A 185 -1.64 -15.54 26.82
N PHE A 186 -1.57 -14.62 25.86
CA PHE A 186 -0.47 -14.52 24.89
C PHE A 186 0.49 -13.38 25.21
N PHE A 187 -0.03 -12.19 25.48
CA PHE A 187 0.75 -10.98 25.75
C PHE A 187 0.05 -10.08 26.78
N LYS A 188 0.79 -9.12 27.32
CA LYS A 188 0.28 -8.19 28.36
C LYS A 188 -0.41 -6.95 27.81
N ASN A 189 -0.06 -6.54 26.59
CA ASN A 189 -0.57 -5.31 25.98
C ASN A 189 -2.10 -5.35 25.89
N SER A 190 -2.76 -4.28 26.33
CA SER A 190 -4.19 -4.06 26.11
C SER A 190 -4.49 -3.38 24.77
N VAL A 191 -3.51 -2.67 24.22
CA VAL A 191 -3.60 -2.01 22.92
C VAL A 191 -2.31 -2.27 22.16
N LEU A 192 -2.43 -2.75 20.92
CA LEU A 192 -1.33 -2.78 19.95
C LEU A 192 -1.59 -1.70 18.92
N THR A 193 -0.59 -0.88 18.62
CA THR A 193 -0.70 0.21 17.64
C THR A 193 0.24 0.01 16.47
N LYS A 194 -0.22 0.43 15.29
CA LYS A 194 0.57 0.52 14.07
C LYS A 194 0.40 1.92 13.48
N THR A 195 1.49 2.61 13.25
CA THR A 195 1.51 4.00 12.78
C THR A 195 2.24 4.07 11.46
N TYR A 196 1.66 4.77 10.49
CA TYR A 196 2.29 5.09 9.22
C TYR A 196 2.46 6.60 9.12
N HIS A 197 3.69 7.05 8.86
CA HIS A 197 4.00 8.44 8.52
C HIS A 197 4.07 8.57 6.99
N MET A 198 3.43 9.61 6.47
CA MET A 198 3.27 9.89 5.06
C MET A 198 3.84 11.26 4.74
N ILE A 199 4.49 11.38 3.59
CA ILE A 199 5.04 12.65 3.12
C ILE A 199 3.92 13.53 2.55
N GLU A 200 3.05 12.96 1.74
CA GLU A 200 1.94 13.64 1.08
C GLU A 200 0.61 12.93 1.33
N GLU A 201 -0.48 13.68 1.30
CA GLU A 201 -1.82 13.16 1.61
C GLU A 201 -2.55 12.65 0.35
N ASP A 202 -2.18 13.20 -0.81
CA ASP A 202 -2.83 12.95 -2.11
C ASP A 202 -2.20 11.78 -2.86
N GLU A 203 -0.87 11.74 -2.88
CA GLU A 203 -0.06 10.61 -3.30
C GLU A 203 0.66 10.08 -2.07
N PRO A 204 0.06 9.15 -1.32
CA PRO A 204 0.60 8.72 -0.03
C PRO A 204 1.91 7.95 -0.24
N ILE A 205 3.01 8.68 -0.19
CA ILE A 205 4.35 8.12 -0.13
C ILE A 205 4.62 7.76 1.33
N LEU A 206 4.79 6.46 1.58
CA LEU A 206 5.15 5.94 2.89
C LEU A 206 6.58 6.37 3.25
N GLU A 207 6.73 7.16 4.30
CA GLU A 207 8.03 7.52 4.85
C GLU A 207 8.50 6.47 5.86
N LYS A 208 7.62 6.10 6.80
CA LYS A 208 7.98 5.23 7.92
C LYS A 208 6.77 4.49 8.48
N ALA A 209 6.98 3.23 8.88
CA ALA A 209 6.04 2.46 9.66
C ALA A 209 6.59 2.19 11.07
N ILE A 210 5.75 2.34 12.09
CA ILE A 210 6.10 2.11 13.50
C ILE A 210 5.06 1.18 14.11
N GLY A 211 5.50 0.01 14.58
CA GLY A 211 4.66 -0.94 15.30
C GLY A 211 4.91 -0.95 16.80
N THR A 212 4.04 -1.62 17.54
CA THR A 212 4.16 -1.79 18.99
C THR A 212 4.95 -3.05 19.32
N GLU A 213 5.93 -2.95 20.21
CA GLU A 213 6.59 -4.13 20.77
C GLU A 213 5.59 -4.93 21.62
N ILE A 214 5.40 -6.21 21.25
CA ILE A 214 4.47 -7.10 21.93
C ILE A 214 5.16 -7.76 23.13
N GLU A 215 4.62 -7.54 24.32
CA GLU A 215 5.09 -8.11 25.57
C GLU A 215 4.56 -9.55 25.76
N TRP A 216 5.11 -10.48 24.99
CA TRP A 216 4.74 -11.90 25.04
C TRP A 216 4.98 -12.55 26.40
N TYR A 217 4.05 -13.38 26.85
CA TYR A 217 4.29 -14.29 27.96
C TYR A 217 5.30 -15.39 27.58
N PRO A 218 6.00 -15.98 28.57
CA PRO A 218 6.98 -17.03 28.30
C PRO A 218 6.42 -18.20 27.48
N GLY A 219 7.01 -18.45 26.31
CA GLY A 219 6.60 -19.54 25.41
C GLY A 219 5.31 -19.30 24.63
N LYS A 220 4.81 -18.05 24.61
CA LYS A 220 3.58 -17.66 23.90
C LYS A 220 3.82 -16.77 22.68
N CYS A 221 5.07 -16.47 22.37
CA CYS A 221 5.44 -15.70 21.19
C CYS A 221 5.01 -16.42 19.91
N LEU A 222 4.11 -15.78 19.13
CA LEU A 222 3.56 -16.35 17.91
C LEU A 222 4.43 -16.09 16.68
N THR A 223 5.25 -15.04 16.73
CA THR A 223 6.18 -14.63 15.65
C THR A 223 7.46 -15.46 15.60
N GLN A 224 7.67 -16.36 16.57
CA GLN A 224 8.89 -17.16 16.69
C GLN A 224 8.61 -18.65 16.97
N LYS A 225 9.35 -19.55 16.32
CA LYS A 225 9.33 -20.99 16.58
C LYS A 225 10.58 -21.43 17.34
N VAL A 226 10.38 -22.16 18.44
CA VAL A 226 11.46 -22.68 19.28
C VAL A 226 11.86 -24.09 18.84
N LEU A 227 13.02 -24.22 18.21
CA LEU A 227 13.60 -25.49 17.78
C LEU A 227 14.55 -26.04 18.86
N LYS A 228 14.20 -27.19 19.45
CA LYS A 228 15.07 -27.93 20.38
C LYS A 228 15.97 -28.88 19.59
N LYS A 229 17.27 -28.54 19.45
CA LYS A 229 18.25 -29.50 18.90
C LYS A 229 18.71 -30.49 19.97
N LYS A 230 18.67 -31.78 19.65
CA LYS A 230 19.28 -32.82 20.48
C LYS A 230 20.80 -32.57 20.58
N PRO A 231 21.42 -32.68 21.76
CA PRO A 231 22.87 -32.54 21.90
C PRO A 231 23.59 -33.60 21.04
N LYS A 232 24.74 -33.24 20.46
CA LYS A 232 25.58 -34.17 19.69
C LYS A 232 25.90 -35.41 20.54
N LYS A 233 25.79 -36.61 19.94
CA LYS A 233 26.19 -37.88 20.57
C LYS A 233 27.64 -37.77 21.04
N GLY A 234 27.85 -37.67 22.36
CA GLY A 234 29.17 -37.60 22.98
C GLY A 234 29.28 -36.68 24.21
N ALA A 235 28.40 -35.67 24.35
CA ALA A 235 28.46 -34.74 25.47
C ALA A 235 27.64 -35.25 26.67
N LYS A 236 28.32 -35.90 27.64
CA LYS A 236 27.72 -36.17 28.96
C LYS A 236 27.49 -34.81 29.66
N ASN A 237 26.23 -34.45 29.89
CA ASN A 237 25.75 -33.23 30.57
C ASN A 237 25.67 -31.91 29.77
N ALA A 238 25.37 -31.92 28.48
CA ALA A 238 25.05 -30.69 27.75
C ALA A 238 23.54 -30.32 27.83
N LYS A 239 23.23 -29.11 28.30
CA LYS A 239 21.87 -28.54 28.24
C LYS A 239 21.40 -28.45 26.77
N PRO A 240 20.10 -28.65 26.46
CA PRO A 240 19.58 -28.50 25.11
C PRO A 240 19.83 -27.08 24.59
N ILE A 241 20.40 -26.95 23.38
CA ILE A 241 20.53 -25.65 22.72
C ILE A 241 19.16 -25.31 22.11
N ILE A 242 18.55 -24.26 22.64
CA ILE A 242 17.29 -23.71 22.16
C ILE A 242 17.64 -22.70 21.07
N LYS A 243 17.25 -22.98 19.81
CA LYS A 243 17.33 -22.01 18.72
C LYS A 243 15.94 -21.49 18.44
N THR A 244 15.81 -20.19 18.23
CA THR A 244 14.56 -19.52 17.92
C THR A 244 14.64 -18.98 16.50
N GLU A 245 13.62 -19.22 15.69
CA GLU A 245 13.55 -18.81 14.28
C GLU A 245 12.27 -18.00 14.05
N LYS A 246 12.35 -16.91 13.28
CA LYS A 246 11.19 -16.10 12.91
C LYS A 246 10.27 -16.95 12.02
N CYS A 247 8.97 -16.81 12.20
CA CYS A 247 7.97 -17.52 11.41
C CYS A 247 6.81 -16.60 11.04
N GLU A 248 6.07 -17.00 10.01
CA GLU A 248 4.82 -16.36 9.60
C GLU A 248 3.82 -16.30 10.76
N SER A 249 3.27 -15.11 10.93
CA SER A 249 2.31 -14.73 11.96
C SER A 249 1.80 -13.33 11.63
N PHE A 250 0.49 -13.11 11.74
CA PHE A 250 -0.12 -11.79 11.61
C PHE A 250 0.55 -10.76 12.53
N PHE A 251 1.01 -11.17 13.72
CA PHE A 251 1.62 -10.27 14.68
C PHE A 251 2.99 -9.72 14.24
N ASN A 252 3.59 -10.23 13.16
CA ASN A 252 4.73 -9.57 12.52
C ASN A 252 4.36 -8.19 11.96
N PHE A 253 3.07 -7.91 11.70
CA PHE A 253 2.56 -6.60 11.31
C PHE A 253 2.92 -5.49 12.31
N PHE A 254 3.12 -5.81 13.59
CA PHE A 254 3.55 -4.84 14.62
C PHE A 254 5.08 -4.73 14.73
N SER A 255 5.82 -5.42 13.87
CA SER A 255 7.27 -5.33 13.73
C SER A 255 7.58 -5.06 12.26
N PRO A 256 7.25 -3.85 11.76
CA PRO A 256 7.39 -3.51 10.35
C PRO A 256 8.85 -3.65 9.91
N PRO A 257 9.10 -3.83 8.59
CA PRO A 257 10.45 -3.78 8.05
C PRO A 257 11.11 -2.47 8.46
N GLU A 258 12.31 -2.56 9.04
CA GLU A 258 13.10 -1.37 9.35
C GLU A 258 13.65 -0.84 8.04
N VAL A 259 13.41 0.44 7.77
CA VAL A 259 14.12 1.16 6.70
C VAL A 259 15.56 1.27 7.19
N PRO A 260 16.50 0.58 6.51
CA PRO A 260 17.91 0.65 6.82
C PRO A 260 18.35 2.10 6.73
N ASP A 261 19.27 2.51 7.60
CA ASP A 261 19.81 3.85 7.48
C ASP A 261 20.50 3.96 6.11
N GLU A 262 20.59 5.16 5.55
CA GLU A 262 21.25 5.40 4.25
C GLU A 262 22.72 4.90 4.22
N ASP A 263 23.28 4.61 5.40
CA ASP A 263 24.61 4.07 5.68
C ASP A 263 24.71 2.54 5.54
N ASP A 264 23.60 1.81 5.46
CA ASP A 264 23.59 0.35 5.32
C ASP A 264 23.77 -0.04 3.85
N ASP A 265 24.96 -0.56 3.49
CA ASP A 265 25.24 -1.11 2.16
C ASP A 265 24.35 -2.33 1.88
N ILE A 266 23.22 -2.08 1.24
CA ILE A 266 22.25 -3.11 0.84
C ILE A 266 22.34 -3.28 -0.67
N ASP A 267 22.45 -4.53 -1.09
CA ASP A 267 22.44 -4.87 -2.51
C ASP A 267 21.07 -4.58 -3.13
N ASP A 268 21.05 -4.32 -4.45
CA ASP A 268 19.82 -3.98 -5.19
C ASP A 268 18.69 -5.01 -4.96
N ASP A 269 19.04 -6.30 -4.89
CA ASP A 269 18.09 -7.39 -4.66
C ASP A 269 17.40 -7.27 -3.29
N LYS A 270 18.14 -6.96 -2.22
CA LYS A 270 17.58 -6.74 -0.89
C LYS A 270 16.81 -5.42 -0.79
N ALA A 271 17.21 -4.38 -1.53
CA ALA A 271 16.47 -3.13 -1.58
C ALA A 271 15.08 -3.35 -2.22
N GLU A 272 15.02 -4.13 -3.30
CA GLU A 272 13.75 -4.54 -3.93
C GLU A 272 12.91 -5.42 -2.99
N GLU A 273 13.52 -6.39 -2.29
CA GLU A 273 12.82 -7.22 -1.30
C GLU A 273 12.24 -6.37 -0.16
N LEU A 274 13.01 -5.42 0.36
CA LEU A 274 12.55 -4.50 1.40
C LEU A 274 11.38 -3.63 0.92
N GLN A 275 11.48 -3.08 -0.29
CA GLN A 275 10.41 -2.28 -0.87
C GLN A 275 9.11 -3.09 -0.99
N ASN A 276 9.20 -4.32 -1.49
CA ASN A 276 8.04 -5.22 -1.58
C ASN A 276 7.43 -5.50 -0.20
N LEU A 277 8.26 -5.72 0.83
CA LEU A 277 7.78 -5.93 2.20
C LEU A 277 7.12 -4.68 2.79
N MET A 278 7.63 -3.49 2.50
CA MET A 278 7.04 -2.22 2.93
C MET A 278 5.70 -1.94 2.23
N GLU A 279 5.61 -2.22 0.92
CA GLU A 279 4.36 -2.11 0.15
C GLU A 279 3.31 -3.08 0.69
N GLN A 280 3.67 -4.35 0.90
CA GLN A 280 2.77 -5.34 1.50
C GLN A 280 2.30 -4.91 2.89
N ASP A 281 3.20 -4.42 3.74
CA ASP A 281 2.86 -3.92 5.07
C ASP A 281 1.88 -2.73 5.00
N TYR A 282 2.09 -1.81 4.06
CA TYR A 282 1.19 -0.69 3.82
C TYR A 282 -0.18 -1.13 3.28
N ASP A 283 -0.22 -2.09 2.36
CA ASP A 283 -1.45 -2.65 1.79
C ASP A 283 -2.33 -3.29 2.87
N ILE A 284 -1.71 -3.98 3.83
CA ILE A 284 -2.40 -4.50 5.01
C ILE A 284 -2.98 -3.34 5.84
N GLY A 285 -2.17 -2.32 6.13
CA GLY A 285 -2.58 -1.17 6.94
C GLY A 285 -3.71 -0.35 6.32
N SER A 286 -3.60 -0.05 5.02
CA SER A 286 -4.61 0.68 4.26
C SER A 286 -5.90 -0.14 4.10
N THR A 287 -5.80 -1.46 3.89
CA THR A 287 -6.97 -2.36 3.86
C THR A 287 -7.73 -2.34 5.18
N ILE A 288 -7.03 -2.36 6.33
CA ILE A 288 -7.69 -2.26 7.63
C ILE A 288 -8.41 -0.92 7.78
N ARG A 289 -7.74 0.19 7.42
CA ARG A 289 -8.28 1.55 7.50
C ARG A 289 -9.51 1.76 6.61
N ASP A 290 -9.42 1.37 5.34
CA ASP A 290 -10.36 1.77 4.30
C ASP A 290 -11.46 0.73 4.03
N LYS A 291 -11.18 -0.55 4.28
CA LYS A 291 -12.12 -1.64 3.99
C LYS A 291 -12.65 -2.29 5.26
N ILE A 292 -11.77 -2.73 6.17
CA ILE A 292 -12.21 -3.49 7.35
C ILE A 292 -12.96 -2.63 8.36
N ILE A 293 -12.38 -1.51 8.78
CA ILE A 293 -13.02 -0.67 9.82
C ILE A 293 -14.37 -0.11 9.35
N PRO A 294 -14.54 0.43 8.13
CA PRO A 294 -15.83 0.96 7.69
C PRO A 294 -16.87 -0.12 7.42
N HIS A 295 -16.45 -1.29 6.92
CA HIS A 295 -17.35 -2.36 6.46
C HIS A 295 -17.24 -3.66 7.27
N ALA A 296 -16.84 -3.58 8.55
CA ALA A 296 -16.55 -4.75 9.39
C ALA A 296 -17.69 -5.77 9.44
N VAL A 297 -18.95 -5.29 9.47
CA VAL A 297 -20.12 -6.18 9.48
C VAL A 297 -20.27 -6.94 8.16
N SER A 298 -20.08 -6.27 7.02
CA SER A 298 -20.14 -6.91 5.70
C SER A 298 -19.00 -7.91 5.48
N TRP A 299 -17.81 -7.65 6.05
CA TRP A 299 -16.72 -8.62 6.06
C TRP A 299 -17.01 -9.81 6.99
N PHE A 300 -17.64 -9.55 8.14
CA PHE A 300 -18.08 -10.61 9.05
C PHE A 300 -19.16 -11.51 8.43
N THR A 301 -20.13 -10.94 7.71
CA THR A 301 -21.20 -11.70 7.05
C THR A 301 -20.78 -12.31 5.71
N GLY A 302 -19.65 -11.89 5.14
CA GLY A 302 -19.15 -12.33 3.84
C GLY A 302 -19.69 -11.54 2.65
N GLU A 303 -20.67 -10.66 2.85
CA GLU A 303 -21.27 -9.82 1.79
C GLU A 303 -20.25 -8.91 1.10
N ALA A 304 -19.24 -8.45 1.83
CA ALA A 304 -18.19 -7.60 1.26
C ALA A 304 -17.42 -8.32 0.15
N ALA A 305 -17.07 -9.59 0.36
CA ALA A 305 -16.34 -10.39 -0.63
C ALA A 305 -17.17 -10.60 -1.90
N GLU A 306 -18.49 -10.78 -1.77
CA GLU A 306 -19.40 -10.95 -2.91
C GLU A 306 -19.55 -9.67 -3.73
N VAL A 307 -19.59 -8.49 -3.10
CA VAL A 307 -19.68 -7.20 -3.82
C VAL A 307 -18.40 -6.93 -4.62
N TYR A 308 -17.22 -7.21 -4.06
CA TYR A 308 -15.95 -7.10 -4.79
C TYR A 308 -15.89 -8.07 -5.97
N PHE A 309 -16.32 -9.32 -5.78
CA PHE A 309 -16.39 -10.30 -6.86
C PHE A 309 -17.42 -9.91 -7.92
N GLY A 310 -18.57 -9.35 -7.52
CA GLY A 310 -19.61 -8.87 -8.43
C GLY A 310 -19.20 -7.62 -9.22
N LEU A 311 -18.40 -6.72 -8.64
CA LEU A 311 -17.80 -5.59 -9.34
C LEU A 311 -16.71 -6.03 -10.32
N LEU A 312 -15.90 -7.03 -9.95
CA LEU A 312 -14.94 -7.65 -10.86
C LEU A 312 -15.66 -8.39 -11.99
N ASP A 313 -16.76 -9.10 -11.74
CA ASP A 313 -17.52 -9.82 -12.77
C ASP A 313 -18.30 -8.85 -13.68
N THR A 314 -18.82 -7.73 -13.16
CA THR A 314 -19.44 -6.69 -13.99
C THR A 314 -18.43 -5.87 -14.77
N THR A 315 -17.24 -5.59 -14.22
CA THR A 315 -16.15 -4.99 -14.99
C THR A 315 -15.59 -5.98 -16.01
N TYR A 316 -15.42 -7.26 -15.69
CA TYR A 316 -15.06 -8.32 -16.64
C TYR A 316 -16.13 -8.55 -17.71
N GLN A 317 -17.42 -8.45 -17.38
CA GLN A 317 -18.51 -8.49 -18.35
C GLN A 317 -18.58 -7.19 -19.17
N ALA A 318 -18.25 -6.04 -18.61
CA ALA A 318 -18.13 -4.78 -19.35
C ALA A 318 -16.92 -4.79 -20.30
N VAL A 319 -15.79 -5.37 -19.89
CA VAL A 319 -14.60 -5.59 -20.73
C VAL A 319 -14.87 -6.71 -21.74
N GLY A 320 -15.63 -7.74 -21.36
CA GLY A 320 -16.12 -8.83 -22.22
C GLY A 320 -17.22 -8.39 -23.20
N CYS A 321 -17.85 -7.24 -22.97
CA CYS A 321 -18.76 -6.58 -23.90
C CYS A 321 -18.01 -5.95 -25.08
N PHE A 322 -16.69 -5.79 -24.98
CA PHE A 322 -15.80 -5.55 -26.12
C PHE A 322 -15.13 -6.84 -26.58
N SER A 323 -15.93 -7.89 -26.79
CA SER A 323 -15.49 -9.05 -27.57
C SER A 323 -15.45 -8.67 -29.04
N ILE A 324 -14.36 -8.01 -29.46
CA ILE A 324 -14.04 -7.84 -30.87
C ILE A 324 -13.90 -9.25 -31.46
N THR A 325 -14.81 -9.61 -32.36
CA THR A 325 -14.72 -10.87 -33.08
C THR A 325 -13.45 -10.89 -33.93
N ARG A 326 -12.88 -12.06 -34.21
CA ARG A 326 -11.68 -12.20 -35.05
C ARG A 326 -11.76 -11.41 -36.37
N LYS A 327 -12.95 -11.30 -36.96
CA LYS A 327 -13.21 -10.50 -38.16
C LYS A 327 -13.13 -9.00 -37.93
N GLU A 328 -13.59 -8.51 -36.79
CA GLU A 328 -13.51 -7.09 -36.43
C GLU A 328 -12.07 -6.68 -36.10
N ALA A 329 -11.29 -7.58 -35.50
CA ALA A 329 -9.85 -7.37 -35.27
C ALA A 329 -9.07 -7.33 -36.60
N GLU A 330 -9.37 -8.24 -37.54
CA GLU A 330 -8.78 -8.25 -38.88
C GLU A 330 -9.12 -6.96 -39.66
N HIS A 331 -10.36 -6.47 -39.54
CA HIS A 331 -10.81 -5.23 -40.16
C HIS A 331 -10.18 -3.97 -39.54
N LEU A 332 -9.96 -3.93 -38.23
CA LEU A 332 -9.22 -2.85 -37.56
C LEU A 332 -7.74 -2.85 -37.95
N LEU A 333 -7.13 -4.03 -38.07
CA LEU A 333 -5.75 -4.17 -38.53
C LEU A 333 -5.58 -3.67 -39.97
N GLU A 334 -6.56 -3.91 -40.84
CA GLU A 334 -6.59 -3.42 -42.22
C GLU A 334 -6.73 -1.89 -42.29
N LYS A 335 -7.57 -1.30 -41.42
CA LYS A 335 -7.67 0.17 -41.28
C LYS A 335 -6.38 0.82 -40.78
N VAL A 336 -5.70 0.21 -39.81
CA VAL A 336 -4.39 0.67 -39.32
C VAL A 336 -3.32 0.59 -40.41
N ASN A 337 -3.35 -0.46 -41.23
CA ASN A 337 -2.43 -0.59 -42.37
C ASN A 337 -2.72 0.41 -43.50
N GLN A 338 -3.98 0.78 -43.73
CA GLN A 338 -4.35 1.84 -44.68
C GLN A 338 -3.96 3.24 -44.18
N ALA A 339 -4.04 3.50 -42.87
CA ALA A 339 -3.61 4.75 -42.26
C ALA A 339 -2.07 4.96 -42.33
N ASN A 340 -1.29 3.87 -42.36
CA ASN A 340 0.18 3.89 -42.54
C ASN A 340 0.64 4.27 -43.96
N GLY A 341 -0.27 4.57 -44.90
CA GLY A 341 0.08 5.17 -46.19
C GLY A 341 0.59 6.61 -46.12
N LEU A 342 0.52 7.25 -44.94
CA LEU A 342 1.04 8.59 -44.69
C LEU A 342 2.19 8.51 -43.67
N GLN A 343 3.40 8.76 -44.18
CA GLN A 343 4.72 8.55 -43.58
C GLN A 343 4.86 9.08 -42.14
N ASN A 344 5.57 8.32 -41.26
CA ASN A 344 6.56 8.76 -40.25
C ASN A 344 7.14 7.56 -39.45
N ALA A 345 8.44 7.59 -39.08
CA ALA A 345 9.16 6.47 -38.46
C ALA A 345 8.70 6.07 -37.04
N SER A 346 7.99 6.94 -36.30
CA SER A 346 7.37 6.59 -35.01
C SER A 346 6.16 5.68 -35.17
N SER A 347 5.44 5.79 -36.30
CA SER A 347 4.27 4.96 -36.63
C SER A 347 4.65 3.49 -36.81
N ASN A 348 5.87 3.21 -37.31
CA ASN A 348 6.37 1.86 -37.50
C ASN A 348 6.74 1.15 -36.17
N ARG A 349 7.26 1.87 -35.17
CA ARG A 349 7.54 1.28 -33.84
C ARG A 349 6.26 0.97 -33.07
N MET A 350 5.27 1.84 -33.16
CA MET A 350 3.96 1.64 -32.53
C MET A 350 3.22 0.46 -33.20
N ALA A 351 3.28 0.34 -34.53
CA ALA A 351 2.70 -0.77 -35.26
C ALA A 351 3.39 -2.12 -34.96
N GLU A 352 4.71 -2.15 -34.79
CA GLU A 352 5.42 -3.36 -34.38
C GLU A 352 5.09 -3.77 -32.94
N ASN A 353 4.97 -2.82 -32.01
CA ASN A 353 4.54 -3.11 -30.64
C ASN A 353 3.11 -3.68 -30.60
N ILE A 354 2.18 -3.11 -31.38
CA ILE A 354 0.80 -3.61 -31.50
C ILE A 354 0.76 -5.04 -32.06
N LYS A 355 1.56 -5.34 -33.10
CA LYS A 355 1.68 -6.70 -33.63
C LYS A 355 2.28 -7.67 -32.61
N MET A 356 3.25 -7.23 -31.81
CA MET A 356 3.90 -8.05 -30.78
C MET A 356 2.92 -8.39 -29.64
N THR A 357 2.13 -7.41 -29.17
CA THR A 357 1.11 -7.60 -28.14
C THR A 357 -0.03 -8.51 -28.64
N MET A 358 -0.48 -8.35 -29.89
CA MET A 358 -1.48 -9.27 -30.47
C MET A 358 -0.95 -10.70 -30.65
N LYS A 359 0.35 -10.88 -30.93
CA LYS A 359 0.98 -12.21 -31.04
C LYS A 359 1.10 -12.91 -29.69
N GLN A 360 1.27 -12.15 -28.60
CA GLN A 360 1.26 -12.67 -27.23
C GLN A 360 -0.14 -13.09 -26.75
N ILE A 361 -1.19 -12.40 -27.20
CA ILE A 361 -2.60 -12.75 -26.89
C ILE A 361 -3.04 -14.05 -27.59
N TYR A 362 -2.45 -14.40 -28.74
CA TYR A 362 -2.88 -15.53 -29.57
C TYR A 362 -1.86 -16.68 -29.72
N ALA A 363 -0.86 -16.79 -28.84
CA ALA A 363 0.04 -17.96 -28.84
C ALA A 363 -0.74 -19.24 -28.48
N PRO A 364 -0.66 -20.33 -29.27
CA PRO A 364 -1.44 -21.52 -29.00
C PRO A 364 -0.64 -22.42 -28.06
N PHE A 365 -0.98 -22.53 -26.77
CA PHE A 365 -0.70 -23.72 -25.93
C PHE A 365 -1.45 -23.65 -24.56
N PRO A 366 -1.59 -24.79 -23.84
CA PRO A 366 -2.81 -25.12 -23.11
C PRO A 366 -2.68 -24.88 -21.60
N THR A 367 -3.81 -24.54 -20.98
CA THR A 367 -4.13 -24.70 -19.54
C THR A 367 -3.06 -24.24 -18.55
N VAL A 368 -2.91 -22.92 -18.32
CA VAL A 368 -2.64 -22.34 -16.98
C VAL A 368 -3.24 -20.92 -16.94
N SER A 369 -4.03 -20.66 -15.90
CA SER A 369 -4.56 -19.34 -15.54
C SER A 369 -3.40 -18.33 -15.41
N THR A 370 -3.37 -17.32 -16.27
CA THR A 370 -2.46 -16.17 -16.13
C THR A 370 -3.23 -14.87 -16.36
N ASN A 371 -3.15 -14.00 -15.36
CA ASN A 371 -3.69 -12.65 -15.34
C ASN A 371 -3.06 -11.80 -16.44
N PHE A 372 -3.85 -11.32 -17.40
CA PHE A 372 -3.42 -10.27 -18.32
C PHE A 372 -3.84 -8.91 -17.76
N LYS A 373 -2.89 -8.14 -17.21
CA LYS A 373 -3.07 -6.70 -16.98
C LYS A 373 -3.15 -6.03 -18.37
N PHE A 374 -4.31 -5.47 -18.70
CA PHE A 374 -4.42 -4.60 -19.88
C PHE A 374 -3.55 -3.36 -19.65
N SER A 375 -2.47 -3.23 -20.41
CA SER A 375 -1.67 -1.99 -20.42
C SER A 375 -2.55 -0.84 -20.88
N THR A 376 -2.50 0.28 -20.15
CA THR A 376 -3.12 1.59 -20.43
C THR A 376 -3.00 2.02 -21.91
N THR A 377 -1.97 1.55 -22.60
CA THR A 377 -1.76 1.74 -24.05
C THR A 377 -2.93 1.21 -24.91
N LEU A 378 -3.55 0.08 -24.55
CA LEU A 378 -4.68 -0.50 -25.28
C LEU A 378 -5.97 0.31 -25.07
N LEU A 379 -6.15 0.85 -23.86
CA LEU A 379 -7.28 1.71 -23.49
C LEU A 379 -7.22 3.05 -24.24
N CYS A 380 -6.03 3.64 -24.34
CA CYS A 380 -5.80 4.87 -25.10
C CYS A 380 -6.07 4.72 -26.60
N LEU A 381 -5.75 3.57 -27.20
CA LEU A 381 -6.07 3.26 -28.59
C LEU A 381 -7.57 3.07 -28.83
N PHE A 382 -8.29 2.50 -27.86
CA PHE A 382 -9.74 2.33 -27.93
C PHE A 382 -10.48 3.67 -27.92
N LEU A 383 -9.99 4.63 -27.12
CA LEU A 383 -10.54 5.99 -27.05
C LEU A 383 -10.18 6.87 -28.27
N PHE A 384 -9.07 6.59 -28.96
CA PHE A 384 -8.62 7.38 -30.12
C PHE A 384 -9.25 6.94 -31.46
N LEU A 385 -9.73 5.70 -31.57
CA LEU A 385 -10.23 5.11 -32.83
C LEU A 385 -11.75 4.95 -32.88
N TRP A 386 -12.47 5.26 -31.80
CA TRP A 386 -13.92 5.29 -31.79
C TRP A 386 -14.42 6.71 -32.12
N PRO A 387 -15.32 6.89 -33.11
CA PRO A 387 -15.81 8.22 -33.49
C PRO A 387 -16.67 8.89 -32.41
#